data_AF-A0A2A2S0N3-F1
#
_entry.id   AF-A0A2A2S0N3-F1
#
_cell.length_a   1.000
_cell.length_b   1.000
_cell.length_c   1.000
_cell.angle_alpha   90.00
_cell.angle_beta   90.00
_cell.angle_gamma   90.00
#
_symmetry.space_group_name_H-M   'P 1'
#
loop_
_entity.id
_entity.type
_entity.pdbx_description
1 polymer ?
#
loop_
_entity_poly.entity_id
_entity_poly.type
_entity_poly.pdbx_seq_one_letter_code
_entity_poly.pdbx_strand_id
1 'polypeptide(L)'
;MNEKTILKLQLPTDPLWVKNVVESNIEELLTDHAFCEQKAASNAITLIVQNPNLSDLVQEMSDLVQEEMEHFKRVHQLIIQRGYTLGRERKDNYVNELRKFIIIGGGREAQLIDRLLFSAMIEARSCERFKVLSDNINDKELADFYYELMVSEATHYAMFIRLAKKYAVEVDVDKRWTEFLAYEAQVIQNYGKAETIHG
;
A
#
# COMPACT_ATOMS: atom_id res chain seq x y z
N MET A 1 7.05 -3.58 -26.91
CA MET A 1 6.25 -4.60 -26.19
C MET A 1 5.77 -3.90 -24.94
N ASN A 2 4.48 -3.62 -24.79
CA ASN A 2 3.97 -3.05 -23.54
C ASN A 2 4.22 -4.09 -22.46
N GLU A 3 5.25 -3.86 -21.64
CA GLU A 3 5.43 -4.62 -20.40
C GLU A 3 4.12 -4.52 -19.64
N LYS A 4 3.48 -5.66 -19.41
CA LYS A 4 2.31 -5.73 -18.55
C LYS A 4 2.78 -5.27 -17.18
N THR A 5 2.33 -4.09 -16.79
CA THR A 5 2.56 -3.55 -15.46
C THR A 5 1.94 -4.45 -14.40
N ILE A 6 2.60 -4.51 -13.24
CA ILE A 6 2.14 -5.26 -12.08
C ILE A 6 0.77 -4.70 -11.66
N LEU A 7 -0.20 -5.59 -11.45
CA LEU A 7 -1.54 -5.26 -10.94
C LEU A 7 -2.29 -4.16 -11.72
N LYS A 8 -1.98 -3.99 -13.03
CA LYS A 8 -2.58 -3.01 -13.95
C LYS A 8 -2.21 -1.54 -13.70
N LEU A 9 -1.24 -1.24 -12.84
CA LEU A 9 -0.73 0.13 -12.63
C LEU A 9 -0.25 0.73 -13.96
N GLN A 10 -0.37 2.04 -14.19
CA GLN A 10 -0.04 2.58 -15.52
C GLN A 10 1.41 3.01 -15.67
N LEU A 11 2.08 3.32 -14.56
CA LEU A 11 3.47 3.76 -14.53
C LEU A 11 4.27 2.89 -13.56
N PRO A 12 5.27 2.12 -14.03
CA PRO A 12 6.17 1.37 -13.16
C PRO A 12 7.17 2.32 -12.48
N THR A 13 7.65 1.93 -11.30
CA THR A 13 8.72 2.61 -10.59
C THR A 13 10.04 2.45 -11.34
N ASP A 14 10.79 3.54 -11.48
CA ASP A 14 12.12 3.50 -12.10
C ASP A 14 13.08 2.68 -11.20
N PRO A 15 13.67 1.57 -11.67
CA PRO A 15 14.61 0.77 -10.88
C PRO A 15 15.82 1.56 -10.36
N LEU A 16 16.17 2.67 -11.02
CA LEU A 16 17.23 3.56 -10.56
C LEU A 16 16.91 4.26 -9.24
N TRP A 17 15.62 4.37 -8.85
CA TRP A 17 15.22 4.88 -7.53
C TRP A 17 15.91 4.12 -6.40
N VAL A 18 16.04 2.80 -6.51
CA VAL A 18 16.65 1.97 -5.47
C VAL A 18 18.12 2.34 -5.26
N LYS A 19 18.91 2.34 -6.35
CA LYS A 19 20.36 2.59 -6.29
C LYS A 19 20.70 4.05 -6.02
N ASN A 20 19.93 4.98 -6.56
CA ASN A 20 20.27 6.40 -6.50
C ASN A 20 19.68 7.11 -5.28
N VAL A 21 18.62 6.57 -4.68
CA VAL A 21 17.87 7.24 -3.60
C VAL A 21 17.80 6.35 -2.37
N VAL A 22 17.21 5.16 -2.47
CA VAL A 22 16.94 4.29 -1.31
C VAL A 22 18.22 3.85 -0.60
N GLU A 23 19.22 3.36 -1.33
CA GLU A 23 20.47 2.88 -0.74
C GLU A 23 21.27 3.97 -0.01
N SER A 24 20.98 5.26 -0.28
CA SER A 24 21.64 6.37 0.42
C SER A 24 21.12 6.57 1.86
N ASN A 25 19.94 6.05 2.20
CA ASN A 25 19.31 6.27 3.51
C ASN A 25 18.31 5.15 3.88
N ILE A 26 18.84 3.95 4.18
CA ILE A 26 18.05 2.78 4.59
C ILE A 26 17.30 3.00 5.92
N GLU A 27 17.84 3.80 6.84
CA GLU A 27 17.17 4.08 8.13
C GLU A 27 15.82 4.78 7.91
N GLU A 28 15.77 5.78 7.03
CA GLU A 28 14.53 6.49 6.71
C GLU A 28 13.55 5.61 5.93
N LEU A 29 14.04 4.79 4.98
CA LEU A 29 13.20 3.81 4.27
C LEU A 29 12.48 2.88 5.26
N LEU A 30 13.23 2.25 6.17
CA LEU A 30 12.68 1.31 7.14
C LEU A 30 11.73 2.01 8.12
N THR A 31 12.06 3.24 8.53
CA THR A 31 11.19 4.06 9.39
C THR A 31 9.86 4.34 8.71
N ASP A 32 9.87 4.86 7.48
CA ASP A 32 8.66 5.15 6.72
C ASP A 32 7.84 3.88 6.45
N HIS A 33 8.52 2.79 6.08
CA HIS A 33 7.90 1.49 5.85
C HIS A 33 7.19 0.98 7.11
N ALA A 34 7.85 0.99 8.27
CA ALA A 34 7.19 0.59 9.52
C ALA A 34 5.91 1.41 9.74
N PHE A 35 5.95 2.73 9.56
CA PHE A 35 4.73 3.52 9.69
C PHE A 35 3.68 3.23 8.61
N CYS A 36 4.06 2.83 7.39
CA CYS A 36 3.11 2.36 6.37
C CYS A 36 2.31 1.14 6.88
N GLU A 37 2.96 0.14 7.46
CA GLU A 37 2.26 -1.05 7.98
C GLU A 37 1.31 -0.68 9.13
N GLN A 38 1.78 0.18 10.04
CA GLN A 38 0.94 0.68 11.13
C GLN A 38 -0.29 1.46 10.62
N LYS A 39 -0.11 2.24 9.53
CA LYS A 39 -1.19 3.00 8.88
C LYS A 39 -2.17 2.06 8.15
N ALA A 40 -1.70 0.98 7.53
CA ALA A 40 -2.54 -0.06 6.93
C ALA A 40 -3.41 -0.75 7.99
N ALA A 41 -2.82 -1.18 9.11
CA ALA A 41 -3.56 -1.70 10.26
C ALA A 41 -4.60 -0.70 10.79
N SER A 42 -4.23 0.59 10.91
CA SER A 42 -5.16 1.64 11.37
C SER A 42 -6.32 1.86 10.41
N ASN A 43 -6.08 1.75 9.09
CA ASN A 43 -7.12 1.83 8.07
C ASN A 43 -8.09 0.64 8.16
N ALA A 44 -7.56 -0.57 8.36
CA ALA A 44 -8.37 -1.77 8.56
C ALA A 44 -9.25 -1.68 9.82
N ILE A 45 -8.71 -1.19 10.94
CA ILE A 45 -9.50 -0.89 12.17
C ILE A 45 -10.61 0.11 11.86
N THR A 46 -10.34 1.14 11.07
CA THR A 46 -11.35 2.13 10.67
C THR A 46 -12.48 1.47 9.86
N LEU A 47 -12.15 0.57 8.92
CA LEU A 47 -13.13 -0.18 8.14
C LEU A 47 -14.03 -1.06 9.02
N ILE A 48 -13.46 -1.72 10.05
CA ILE A 48 -14.21 -2.49 11.05
C ILE A 48 -15.22 -1.59 11.77
N VAL A 49 -14.75 -0.46 12.33
CA VAL A 49 -15.58 0.46 13.13
C VAL A 49 -16.72 1.05 12.29
N GLN A 50 -16.47 1.34 11.02
CA GLN A 50 -17.48 1.95 10.14
C GLN A 50 -18.50 0.94 9.60
N ASN A 51 -18.18 -0.35 9.60
CA ASN A 51 -18.98 -1.40 8.98
C ASN A 51 -19.20 -2.62 9.90
N PRO A 52 -19.66 -2.43 11.15
CA PRO A 52 -19.74 -3.52 12.14
C PRO A 52 -20.75 -4.62 11.77
N ASN A 53 -21.68 -4.32 10.87
CA ASN A 53 -22.72 -5.26 10.43
C ASN A 53 -22.25 -6.21 9.30
N LEU A 54 -21.04 -6.01 8.76
CA LEU A 54 -20.48 -6.84 7.69
C LEU A 54 -19.47 -7.83 8.28
N SER A 55 -19.96 -8.91 8.88
CA SER A 55 -19.14 -9.82 9.70
C SER A 55 -17.94 -10.42 8.97
N ASP A 56 -18.08 -10.70 7.67
CA ASP A 56 -17.00 -11.23 6.85
C ASP A 56 -15.91 -10.17 6.56
N LEU A 57 -16.29 -8.91 6.32
CA LEU A 57 -15.32 -7.80 6.26
C LEU A 57 -14.64 -7.58 7.62
N VAL A 58 -15.38 -7.69 8.72
CA VAL A 58 -14.80 -7.56 10.07
C VAL A 58 -13.75 -8.66 10.30
N GLN A 59 -14.00 -9.89 9.88
CA GLN A 59 -13.05 -10.99 10.00
C GLN A 59 -11.80 -10.73 9.16
N GLU A 60 -11.97 -10.43 7.86
CA GLU A 60 -10.85 -10.18 6.94
C GLU A 60 -10.00 -8.98 7.38
N MET A 61 -10.63 -7.90 7.85
CA MET A 61 -9.90 -6.74 8.37
C MET A 61 -9.21 -7.04 9.70
N SER A 62 -9.76 -7.93 10.54
CA SER A 62 -9.10 -8.33 11.79
C SER A 62 -7.86 -9.19 11.53
N ASP A 63 -7.92 -10.04 10.51
CA ASP A 63 -6.78 -10.86 10.08
C ASP A 63 -5.71 -9.97 9.43
N LEU A 64 -6.11 -9.02 8.57
CA LEU A 64 -5.22 -8.00 8.01
C LEU A 64 -4.51 -7.19 9.10
N VAL A 65 -5.23 -6.70 10.12
CA VAL A 65 -4.63 -5.95 11.23
C VAL A 65 -3.53 -6.75 11.93
N GLN A 66 -3.74 -8.05 12.13
CA GLN A 66 -2.73 -8.90 12.76
C GLN A 66 -1.51 -9.07 11.86
N GLU A 67 -1.73 -9.30 10.57
CA GLU A 67 -0.65 -9.44 9.58
C GLU A 67 0.18 -8.16 9.46
N GLU A 68 -0.45 -6.99 9.31
CA GLU A 68 0.28 -5.71 9.20
C GLU A 68 1.03 -5.33 10.48
N MET A 69 0.50 -5.68 11.65
CA MET A 69 1.24 -5.47 12.89
C MET A 69 2.40 -6.45 13.05
N GLU A 70 2.34 -7.63 12.43
CA GLU A 70 3.50 -8.52 12.32
C GLU A 70 4.53 -7.98 11.31
N HIS A 71 4.10 -7.42 10.17
CA HIS A 71 4.98 -6.72 9.24
C HIS A 71 5.69 -5.55 9.92
N PHE A 72 4.95 -4.68 10.61
CA PHE A 72 5.49 -3.60 11.43
C PHE A 72 6.59 -4.10 12.37
N LYS A 73 6.31 -5.19 13.10
CA LYS A 73 7.24 -5.78 14.06
C LYS A 73 8.51 -6.30 13.37
N ARG A 74 8.39 -6.93 12.20
CA ARG A 74 9.53 -7.41 11.41
C ARG A 74 10.38 -6.25 10.89
N VAL A 75 9.79 -5.19 10.36
CA VAL A 75 10.52 -3.97 9.95
C VAL A 75 11.25 -3.35 11.14
N HIS A 76 10.58 -3.24 12.29
CA HIS A 76 11.18 -2.71 13.52
C HIS A 76 12.36 -3.57 14.02
N GLN A 77 12.31 -4.89 13.84
CA GLN A 77 13.45 -5.76 14.15
C GLN A 77 14.64 -5.47 13.23
N LEU A 78 14.43 -5.27 11.93
CA LEU A 78 15.49 -4.89 10.99
C LEU A 78 16.12 -3.53 11.37
N ILE A 79 15.30 -2.56 11.80
CA ILE A 79 15.76 -1.26 12.32
C ILE A 79 16.72 -1.48 13.51
N ILE A 80 16.30 -2.25 14.53
CA ILE A 80 17.12 -2.52 15.72
C ILE A 80 18.41 -3.28 15.37
N GLN A 81 18.33 -4.30 14.52
CA GLN A 81 19.48 -5.11 14.12
C GLN A 81 20.56 -4.29 13.41
N ARG A 82 20.15 -3.24 12.70
CA ARG A 82 21.05 -2.29 12.01
C ARG A 82 21.54 -1.15 12.92
N GLY A 83 21.17 -1.15 14.20
CA GLY A 83 21.59 -0.15 15.18
C GLY A 83 20.83 1.17 15.11
N TYR A 84 19.71 1.21 14.39
CA TYR A 84 18.85 2.38 14.26
C TYR A 84 17.78 2.44 15.34
N THR A 85 17.00 3.53 15.33
CA THR A 85 15.77 3.67 16.12
C THR A 85 14.61 4.00 15.19
N LEU A 86 13.38 3.62 15.53
CA LEU A 86 12.19 3.78 14.67
C LEU A 86 11.93 5.22 14.16
N GLY A 87 12.59 6.24 14.70
CA GLY A 87 12.35 7.62 14.27
C GLY A 87 10.93 8.11 14.60
N ARG A 88 10.46 9.10 13.85
CA ARG A 88 9.13 9.71 14.03
C ARG A 88 8.24 9.41 12.85
N GLU A 89 6.95 9.29 13.11
CA GLU A 89 5.94 9.19 12.06
C GLU A 89 5.94 10.45 11.19
N ARG A 90 5.77 10.23 9.88
CA ARG A 90 5.60 11.28 8.89
C ARG A 90 4.35 11.02 8.06
N LYS A 91 3.74 12.12 7.63
CA LYS A 91 2.65 12.09 6.67
C LYS A 91 3.14 11.53 5.34
N ASP A 92 2.40 10.56 4.83
CA ASP A 92 2.59 10.06 3.48
C ASP A 92 1.90 10.99 2.49
N ASN A 93 2.68 11.75 1.72
CA ASN A 93 2.16 12.75 0.79
C ASN A 93 1.41 12.09 -0.37
N TYR A 94 1.90 10.96 -0.90
CA TYR A 94 1.26 10.19 -1.95
C TYR A 94 -0.11 9.68 -1.52
N VAL A 95 -0.18 9.02 -0.36
CA VAL A 95 -1.45 8.51 0.20
C VAL A 95 -2.43 9.66 0.47
N ASN A 96 -1.94 10.79 0.99
CA ASN A 96 -2.77 11.96 1.24
C ASN A 96 -3.27 12.62 -0.05
N GLU A 97 -2.51 12.57 -1.13
CA GLU A 97 -2.94 13.06 -2.43
C GLU A 97 -3.98 12.13 -3.06
N LEU A 98 -3.71 10.81 -3.07
CA LEU A 98 -4.69 9.81 -3.51
C LEU A 98 -6.00 9.88 -2.74
N ARG A 99 -5.95 10.15 -1.44
CA ARG A 99 -7.14 10.27 -0.58
C ARG A 99 -8.09 11.36 -1.07
N LYS A 100 -7.61 12.38 -1.77
CA LYS A 100 -8.46 13.46 -2.34
C LYS A 100 -9.39 12.95 -3.45
N PHE A 101 -9.09 11.79 -4.04
CA PHE A 101 -9.94 11.17 -5.05
C PHE A 101 -11.11 10.38 -4.44
N ILE A 102 -11.06 10.13 -3.14
CA ILE A 102 -12.14 9.45 -2.44
C ILE A 102 -13.37 10.36 -2.45
N ILE A 103 -14.54 9.80 -2.75
CA ILE A 103 -15.81 10.50 -2.75
C ILE A 103 -16.13 11.05 -1.35
N ILE A 104 -16.71 12.26 -1.31
CA ILE A 104 -17.19 12.89 -0.09
C ILE A 104 -18.72 12.92 -0.15
N GLY A 105 -19.40 12.34 0.84
CA GLY A 105 -20.85 12.19 0.83
C GLY A 105 -21.31 10.97 0.03
N GLY A 106 -22.54 11.01 -0.51
CA GLY A 106 -23.14 9.85 -1.16
C GLY A 106 -23.65 8.78 -0.19
N GLY A 107 -24.05 7.63 -0.73
CA GLY A 107 -24.58 6.50 0.04
C GLY A 107 -23.48 5.69 0.75
N ARG A 108 -23.86 4.93 1.78
CA ARG A 108 -22.93 4.09 2.56
C ARG A 108 -22.18 3.06 1.69
N GLU A 109 -22.86 2.48 0.71
CA GLU A 109 -22.25 1.56 -0.26
C GLU A 109 -21.13 2.25 -1.03
N ALA A 110 -21.43 3.38 -1.68
CA ALA A 110 -20.45 4.11 -2.47
C ALA A 110 -19.20 4.47 -1.66
N GLN A 111 -19.38 4.94 -0.42
CA GLN A 111 -18.27 5.27 0.48
C GLN A 111 -17.42 4.04 0.84
N LEU A 112 -18.06 2.90 1.12
CA LEU A 112 -17.36 1.65 1.40
C LEU A 112 -16.56 1.18 0.19
N ILE A 113 -17.20 1.12 -0.99
CA ILE A 113 -16.53 0.67 -2.22
C ILE A 113 -15.33 1.55 -2.52
N ASP A 114 -15.47 2.87 -2.41
CA ASP A 114 -14.39 3.79 -2.70
C ASP A 114 -13.23 3.68 -1.70
N ARG A 115 -13.52 3.40 -0.42
CA ARG A 115 -12.50 3.15 0.59
C ARG A 115 -11.76 1.82 0.36
N LEU A 116 -12.47 0.77 -0.06
CA LEU A 116 -11.87 -0.52 -0.40
C LEU A 116 -10.99 -0.40 -1.65
N LEU A 117 -11.45 0.30 -2.69
CA LEU A 117 -10.66 0.57 -3.90
C LEU A 117 -9.43 1.45 -3.60
N PHE A 118 -9.58 2.46 -2.76
CA PHE A 118 -8.44 3.25 -2.29
C PHE A 118 -7.40 2.39 -1.57
N SER A 119 -7.84 1.49 -0.69
CA SER A 119 -6.93 0.57 0.02
C SER A 119 -6.24 -0.37 -0.97
N ALA A 120 -6.97 -0.93 -1.94
CA ALA A 120 -6.38 -1.73 -3.02
C ALA A 120 -5.31 -0.95 -3.83
N MET A 121 -5.49 0.35 -4.06
CA MET A 121 -4.50 1.16 -4.78
C MET A 121 -3.19 1.31 -4.02
N ILE A 122 -3.27 1.43 -2.69
CA ILE A 122 -2.08 1.50 -1.84
C ILE A 122 -1.33 0.17 -1.91
N GLU A 123 -2.01 -0.96 -1.66
CA GLU A 123 -1.33 -2.27 -1.68
C GLU A 123 -0.78 -2.60 -3.06
N ALA A 124 -1.46 -2.19 -4.14
CA ALA A 124 -0.95 -2.38 -5.49
C ALA A 124 0.38 -1.64 -5.70
N ARG A 125 0.50 -0.40 -5.21
CA ARG A 125 1.72 0.39 -5.33
C ARG A 125 2.82 -0.11 -4.38
N SER A 126 2.47 -0.50 -3.15
CA SER A 126 3.38 -1.18 -2.21
C SER A 126 3.98 -2.44 -2.84
N CYS A 127 3.13 -3.32 -3.39
CA CYS A 127 3.54 -4.53 -4.09
C CYS A 127 4.54 -4.24 -5.23
N GLU A 128 4.24 -3.27 -6.07
CA GLU A 128 5.10 -2.89 -7.20
C GLU A 128 6.46 -2.37 -6.72
N ARG A 129 6.48 -1.53 -5.68
CA ARG A 129 7.73 -0.97 -5.15
C ARG A 129 8.54 -1.97 -4.36
N PHE A 130 7.92 -2.86 -3.60
CA PHE A 130 8.61 -3.97 -2.94
C PHE A 130 9.24 -4.93 -3.94
N LYS A 131 8.58 -5.19 -5.07
CA LYS A 131 9.21 -5.94 -6.16
C LYS A 131 10.46 -5.21 -6.65
N VAL A 132 10.36 -3.93 -6.98
CA VAL A 132 11.50 -3.14 -7.47
C VAL A 132 12.64 -3.09 -6.45
N LEU A 133 12.34 -2.95 -5.16
CA LEU A 133 13.32 -3.08 -4.07
C LEU A 133 13.98 -4.46 -4.08
N SER A 134 13.19 -5.54 -4.07
CA SER A 134 13.68 -6.91 -4.03
C SER A 134 14.60 -7.25 -5.21
N ASP A 135 14.28 -6.73 -6.40
CA ASP A 135 15.03 -7.01 -7.63
C ASP A 135 16.34 -6.19 -7.73
N ASN A 136 16.47 -5.07 -7.01
CA ASN A 136 17.53 -4.08 -7.27
C ASN A 136 18.39 -3.67 -6.08
N ILE A 137 17.99 -3.94 -4.83
CA ILE A 137 18.75 -3.57 -3.64
C ILE A 137 19.96 -4.50 -3.44
N ASN A 138 21.13 -3.95 -3.12
CA ASN A 138 22.36 -4.72 -2.92
C ASN A 138 22.44 -5.42 -1.55
N ASP A 139 21.51 -5.14 -0.64
CA ASP A 139 21.35 -5.83 0.64
C ASP A 139 20.49 -7.09 0.45
N LYS A 140 21.11 -8.27 0.49
CA LYS A 140 20.43 -9.55 0.27
C LYS A 140 19.34 -9.85 1.30
N GLU A 141 19.52 -9.44 2.56
CA GLU A 141 18.50 -9.65 3.61
C GLU A 141 17.27 -8.81 3.31
N LEU A 142 17.46 -7.54 2.94
CA LEU A 142 16.35 -6.67 2.54
C LEU A 142 15.70 -7.13 1.24
N ALA A 143 16.47 -7.62 0.28
CA ALA A 143 15.94 -8.14 -0.97
C ALA A 143 14.96 -9.30 -0.73
N ASP A 144 15.34 -10.28 0.10
CA ASP A 144 14.49 -11.41 0.46
C ASP A 144 13.26 -10.95 1.25
N PHE A 145 13.46 -10.04 2.20
CA PHE A 145 12.39 -9.47 3.01
C PHE A 145 11.32 -8.76 2.16
N TYR A 146 11.73 -7.89 1.24
CA TYR A 146 10.80 -7.19 0.35
C TYR A 146 10.14 -8.11 -0.67
N TYR A 147 10.79 -9.19 -1.09
CA TYR A 147 10.14 -10.20 -1.92
C TYR A 147 8.98 -10.88 -1.19
N GLU A 148 9.18 -11.27 0.08
CA GLU A 148 8.12 -11.87 0.90
C GLU A 148 6.93 -10.91 1.08
N LEU A 149 7.21 -9.64 1.40
CA LEU A 149 6.15 -8.63 1.54
C LEU A 149 5.43 -8.34 0.22
N MET A 150 6.14 -8.27 -0.91
CA MET A 150 5.49 -8.13 -2.22
C MET A 150 4.40 -9.21 -2.44
N VAL A 151 4.61 -10.44 -1.94
CA VAL A 151 3.60 -11.53 -2.04
C VAL A 151 2.39 -11.27 -1.14
N SER A 152 2.58 -10.79 0.10
CA SER A 152 1.46 -10.41 0.97
C SER A 152 0.65 -9.26 0.38
N GLU A 153 1.32 -8.21 -0.10
CA GLU A 153 0.67 -7.04 -0.72
C GLU A 153 -0.22 -7.42 -1.91
N ALA A 154 0.24 -8.35 -2.75
CA ALA A 154 -0.55 -8.83 -3.87
C ALA A 154 -1.84 -9.54 -3.41
N THR A 155 -1.78 -10.22 -2.25
CA THR A 155 -2.92 -10.89 -1.63
C THR A 155 -3.89 -9.86 -1.03
N HIS A 156 -3.38 -8.83 -0.36
CA HIS A 156 -4.19 -7.76 0.21
C HIS A 156 -4.90 -6.94 -0.87
N TYR A 157 -4.19 -6.57 -1.94
CA TYR A 157 -4.77 -5.97 -3.14
C TYR A 157 -5.97 -6.79 -3.65
N ALA A 158 -5.77 -8.09 -3.84
CA ALA A 158 -6.80 -8.97 -4.38
C ALA A 158 -8.01 -9.08 -3.44
N MET A 159 -7.77 -9.15 -2.12
CA MET A 159 -8.81 -9.14 -1.10
C MET A 159 -9.64 -7.85 -1.17
N PHE A 160 -9.02 -6.66 -1.21
CA PHE A 160 -9.75 -5.40 -1.27
C PHE A 160 -10.60 -5.27 -2.54
N ILE A 161 -10.07 -5.64 -3.71
CA ILE A 161 -10.85 -5.67 -4.95
C ILE A 161 -12.03 -6.65 -4.86
N ARG A 162 -11.80 -7.84 -4.29
CA ARG A 162 -12.87 -8.84 -4.10
C ARG A 162 -13.96 -8.33 -3.17
N LEU A 163 -13.60 -7.73 -2.04
CA LEU A 163 -14.57 -7.15 -1.09
C LEU A 163 -15.34 -5.99 -1.75
N ALA A 164 -14.67 -5.14 -2.53
CA ALA A 164 -15.35 -4.07 -3.27
C ALA A 164 -16.39 -4.65 -4.24
N LYS A 165 -16.04 -5.66 -5.03
CA LYS A 165 -16.98 -6.35 -5.93
C LYS A 165 -18.11 -7.06 -5.19
N LYS A 166 -17.84 -7.59 -4.00
CA LYS A 166 -18.84 -8.30 -3.19
C LYS A 166 -19.92 -7.37 -2.64
N TYR A 167 -19.55 -6.20 -2.15
CA TYR A 167 -20.50 -5.28 -1.51
C TYR A 167 -21.14 -4.27 -2.45
N ALA A 168 -20.67 -4.20 -3.70
CA ALA A 168 -21.28 -3.35 -4.70
C ALA A 168 -22.62 -3.93 -5.17
N VAL A 169 -23.64 -3.09 -5.15
CA VAL A 169 -24.99 -3.35 -5.67
C VAL A 169 -25.24 -2.43 -6.86
N GLU A 170 -25.01 -1.13 -6.69
CA GLU A 170 -25.22 -0.10 -7.71
C GLU A 170 -23.90 0.44 -8.29
N VAL A 171 -22.80 0.33 -7.54
CA VAL A 171 -21.50 0.85 -7.97
C VAL A 171 -20.85 -0.05 -9.03
N ASP A 172 -20.52 0.51 -10.19
CA ASP A 172 -19.66 -0.16 -11.17
C ASP A 172 -18.19 -0.13 -10.70
N VAL A 173 -17.77 -1.21 -10.05
CA VAL A 173 -16.44 -1.35 -9.44
C VAL A 173 -15.33 -1.34 -10.49
N ASP A 174 -15.52 -1.97 -11.65
CA ASP A 174 -14.47 -2.05 -12.66
C ASP A 174 -14.25 -0.70 -13.35
N LYS A 175 -15.33 0.04 -13.59
CA LYS A 175 -15.23 1.44 -14.04
C LYS A 175 -14.55 2.31 -12.99
N ARG A 176 -15.00 2.25 -11.73
CA ARG A 176 -14.43 3.09 -10.66
C ARG A 176 -12.96 2.77 -10.41
N TRP A 177 -12.56 1.50 -10.50
CA TRP A 177 -11.16 1.09 -10.41
C TRP A 177 -10.32 1.62 -11.58
N THR A 178 -10.88 1.65 -12.79
CA THR A 178 -10.21 2.25 -13.96
C THR A 178 -9.97 3.75 -13.76
N GLU A 179 -10.92 4.45 -13.14
CA GLU A 179 -10.76 5.86 -12.76
C GLU A 179 -9.67 6.06 -11.72
N PHE A 180 -9.60 5.21 -10.69
CA PHE A 180 -8.50 5.21 -9.72
C PHE A 180 -7.14 5.01 -10.38
N LEU A 181 -7.00 4.03 -11.29
CA LEU A 181 -5.76 3.78 -12.02
C LEU A 181 -5.33 4.99 -12.85
N ALA A 182 -6.27 5.67 -13.50
CA ALA A 182 -5.99 6.87 -14.28
C ALA A 182 -5.60 8.07 -13.40
N TYR A 183 -6.18 8.18 -12.21
CA TYR A 183 -5.82 9.23 -11.25
C TYR A 183 -4.45 8.97 -10.61
N GLU A 184 -4.21 7.73 -10.16
CA GLU A 184 -2.92 7.34 -9.58
C GLU A 184 -1.77 7.54 -10.56
N ALA A 185 -1.97 7.25 -11.85
CA ALA A 185 -1.00 7.51 -12.90
C ALA A 185 -0.58 8.98 -13.02
N GLN A 186 -1.44 9.92 -12.63
CA GLN A 186 -1.10 11.35 -12.57
C GLN A 186 -0.36 11.68 -11.28
N VAL A 187 -0.82 11.13 -10.15
CA VAL A 187 -0.25 11.38 -8.83
C VAL A 187 1.19 10.86 -8.76
N ILE A 188 1.44 9.62 -9.17
CA ILE A 188 2.74 8.95 -9.01
C ILE A 188 3.89 9.66 -9.75
N GLN A 189 3.61 10.46 -10.79
CA GLN A 189 4.61 11.27 -11.49
C GLN A 189 5.31 12.30 -10.58
N ASN A 190 4.65 12.68 -9.49
CA ASN A 190 5.18 13.61 -8.50
C ASN A 190 6.09 12.92 -7.46
N TYR A 191 6.05 11.60 -7.35
CA TYR A 191 6.70 10.80 -6.31
C TYR A 191 7.73 9.82 -6.87
N GLY A 192 8.42 9.09 -5.98
CA GLY A 192 9.51 8.17 -6.33
C GLY A 192 10.86 8.87 -6.42
N LYS A 193 10.99 9.99 -5.70
CA LYS A 193 12.20 10.83 -5.68
C LYS A 193 12.83 10.92 -4.29
N ALA A 194 12.12 10.49 -3.27
CA ALA A 194 12.61 10.34 -1.89
C ALA A 194 12.79 8.86 -1.52
N GLU A 195 13.53 8.63 -0.43
CA GLU A 195 13.87 7.32 0.14
C GLU A 195 12.72 6.67 0.93
N THR A 196 11.47 7.06 0.68
CA THR A 196 10.25 6.57 1.34
C THR A 196 9.49 5.57 0.46
N ILE A 197 8.66 4.70 1.07
CA ILE A 197 7.94 3.64 0.36
C ILE A 197 7.02 4.18 -0.72
N HIS A 198 6.36 5.33 -0.53
CA HIS A 198 5.53 5.95 -1.57
C HIS A 198 6.13 7.21 -2.22
N GLY A 199 7.39 7.49 -1.87
CA GLY A 199 8.36 8.28 -2.65
C GLY A 199 8.24 9.78 -2.57
#